data_AF-K2ADF2-F1
#
_entry.id   AF-K2ADF2-F1
#
_cell.length_a   1.000
_cell.length_b   1.000
_cell.length_c   1.000
_cell.angle_alpha   90.00
_cell.angle_beta   90.00
_cell.angle_gamma   90.00
#
_symmetry.space_group_name_H-M   'P 1'
#
loop_
_entity.id
_entity.type
_entity.pdbx_description
1 polymer ?
#
loop_
_entity_poly.entity_id
_entity_poly.type
_entity_poly.pdbx_seq_one_letter_code
_entity_poly.pdbx_strand_id
1 'polypeptide(L)'
;MIKPGDLVNIDVSASKDGYFADTGATFRAAQVHPTLDKLCRDGKRAMQIGIAQVGSDKPLAGIGKAIGQFAADRGYTLIRNLA
;
A
#
# COMPACT_ATOMS: atom_id res chain seq x y z
N MET A 1 -9.17 20.94 -3.70
CA MET A 1 -8.61 21.13 -2.34
C MET A 1 -8.84 19.87 -1.53
N ILE A 2 -7.84 19.47 -0.74
CA ILE A 2 -7.96 18.40 0.27
C ILE A 2 -8.86 18.91 1.40
N LYS A 3 -9.77 18.06 1.90
CA LYS A 3 -10.74 18.38 2.94
C LYS A 3 -10.63 17.41 4.12
N PRO A 4 -11.10 17.81 5.33
CA PRO A 4 -11.26 16.88 6.44
C PRO A 4 -12.11 15.67 6.02
N GLY A 5 -11.64 14.47 6.35
CA GLY A 5 -12.28 13.22 5.97
C GLY A 5 -11.68 12.51 4.75
N ASP A 6 -10.81 13.19 3.99
CA ASP A 6 -10.16 12.61 2.81
C ASP A 6 -9.04 11.61 3.19
N LEU A 7 -8.87 10.59 2.35
CA LEU A 7 -7.62 9.83 2.25
C LEU A 7 -6.86 10.30 1.02
N VAL A 8 -5.58 10.60 1.18
CA VAL A 8 -4.72 11.09 0.10
C VAL A 8 -3.50 10.19 0.01
N ASN A 9 -3.31 9.53 -1.14
CA ASN A 9 -2.05 8.89 -1.45
C ASN A 9 -1.07 9.94 -1.99
N ILE A 10 0.09 10.03 -1.37
CA ILE A 10 1.21 10.84 -1.87
C ILE A 10 2.26 9.87 -2.36
N ASP A 11 2.63 10.01 -3.63
CA ASP A 11 3.65 9.21 -4.29
C ASP A 11 4.82 10.12 -4.67
N VAL A 12 6.03 9.73 -4.28
CA VAL A 12 7.23 10.55 -4.37
C VAL A 12 8.36 9.71 -4.93
N SER A 13 8.88 10.15 -6.06
CA SER A 13 10.12 9.62 -6.62
C SER A 13 11.24 10.68 -6.50
N ALA A 14 12.44 10.24 -6.16
CA ALA A 14 13.64 11.07 -6.08
C ALA A 14 14.69 10.57 -7.09
N SER A 15 15.46 11.49 -7.66
CA SER A 15 16.56 11.19 -8.58
C SER A 15 17.84 11.88 -8.11
N LYS A 16 18.93 11.11 -8.01
CA LYS A 16 20.24 11.64 -7.60
C LYS A 16 21.36 10.73 -8.10
N ASP A 17 22.40 11.33 -8.69
CA ASP A 17 23.64 10.63 -9.11
C ASP A 17 23.41 9.37 -9.95
N GLY A 18 22.39 9.38 -10.83
CA GLY A 18 22.02 8.23 -11.67
C GLY A 18 21.12 7.18 -11.01
N TYR A 19 20.75 7.35 -9.74
CA TYR A 19 19.82 6.48 -9.02
C TYR A 19 18.43 7.08 -8.92
N PHE A 20 17.42 6.20 -8.84
CA PHE A 20 16.03 6.54 -8.56
C PHE A 20 15.59 5.83 -7.28
N ALA A 21 14.89 6.57 -6.43
CA ALA A 21 14.20 6.04 -5.27
C ALA A 21 12.71 6.35 -5.40
N ASP A 22 11.86 5.45 -4.91
CA ASP A 22 10.42 5.57 -5.08
C ASP A 22 9.71 5.15 -3.80
N THR A 23 8.73 5.94 -3.37
CA THR A 23 7.95 5.65 -2.18
C THR A 23 6.59 6.33 -2.22
N GLY A 24 5.56 5.61 -1.77
CA GLY A 24 4.22 6.12 -1.62
C GLY A 24 3.63 5.78 -0.26
N ALA A 25 2.77 6.66 0.24
CA ALA A 25 1.98 6.39 1.44
C ALA A 25 0.64 7.11 1.41
N THR A 26 -0.37 6.49 2.01
CA THR A 26 -1.70 7.08 2.19
C THR A 26 -1.79 7.79 3.54
N PHE A 27 -2.23 9.05 3.51
CA PHE A 27 -2.40 9.91 4.67
C PHE A 27 -3.88 10.23 4.90
N ARG A 28 -4.23 10.46 6.17
CA ARG A 28 -5.58 10.85 6.62
C ARG A 28 -5.61 12.37 6.78
N ALA A 29 -6.54 13.04 6.10
CA ALA A 29 -6.76 14.47 6.28
C ALA A 29 -7.70 14.69 7.48
N ALA A 30 -7.13 14.99 8.65
CA ALA A 30 -7.82 15.01 9.94
C ALA A 30 -8.47 13.66 10.27
N GLN A 31 -9.53 13.65 11.09
CA GLN A 31 -10.29 12.45 11.39
C GLN A 31 -11.07 12.00 10.15
N VAL A 32 -10.96 10.71 9.81
CA VAL A 32 -11.69 10.08 8.72
C VAL A 32 -12.72 9.09 9.26
N HIS A 33 -13.67 8.67 8.41
CA HIS A 33 -14.64 7.64 8.77
C HIS A 33 -13.92 6.34 9.20
N PRO A 34 -14.42 5.59 10.22
CA PRO A 34 -13.73 4.40 10.74
C PRO A 34 -13.36 3.35 9.68
N THR A 35 -14.17 3.20 8.64
CA THR A 35 -13.88 2.28 7.53
C THR A 35 -12.67 2.73 6.71
N LEU A 36 -12.49 4.04 6.51
CA LEU A 36 -11.34 4.61 5.81
C LEU A 36 -10.08 4.54 6.67
N ASP A 37 -10.19 4.78 7.97
CA ASP A 37 -9.05 4.59 8.88
C ASP A 37 -8.59 3.13 8.90
N LYS A 38 -9.54 2.19 8.97
CA LYS A 38 -9.25 0.76 8.85
C LYS A 38 -8.57 0.43 7.53
N LEU A 39 -9.09 0.93 6.40
CA LEU A 39 -8.49 0.73 5.07
C LEU A 39 -7.04 1.25 5.01
N CYS A 40 -6.78 2.46 5.51
CA CYS A 40 -5.43 3.05 5.56
C CYS A 40 -4.46 2.19 6.39
N ARG A 41 -4.89 1.72 7.58
CA ARG A 41 -4.08 0.83 8.42
C ARG A 41 -3.84 -0.54 7.79
N ASP A 42 -4.87 -1.14 7.20
CA ASP A 42 -4.77 -2.44 6.55
C ASP A 42 -3.92 -2.37 5.28
N GLY A 43 -3.95 -1.27 4.52
CA GLY A 43 -3.05 -1.03 3.39
C GLY A 43 -1.58 -1.03 3.82
N LYS A 44 -1.23 -0.32 4.91
CA LYS A 44 0.12 -0.35 5.47
C LYS A 44 0.52 -1.76 5.93
N ARG A 45 -0.41 -2.52 6.53
CA ARG A 45 -0.16 -3.90 6.96
C ARG A 45 0.05 -4.86 5.79
N ALA A 46 -0.74 -4.72 4.73
CA ALA A 46 -0.58 -5.48 3.49
C ALA A 46 0.81 -5.26 2.88
N MET A 47 1.27 -4.01 2.81
CA MET A 47 2.63 -3.67 2.36
C MET A 47 3.70 -4.40 3.19
N GLN A 48 3.61 -4.34 4.53
CA GLN A 48 4.57 -5.02 5.42
C GLN A 48 4.54 -6.54 5.25
N ILE A 49 3.37 -7.14 5.05
CA ILE A 49 3.22 -8.57 4.76
C ILE A 49 3.93 -8.94 3.45
N GLY A 50 3.78 -8.12 2.41
CA GLY A 50 4.47 -8.30 1.14
C GLY A 50 5.99 -8.20 1.29
N ILE A 51 6.49 -7.18 1.98
CA ILE A 51 7.93 -6.99 2.26
C ILE A 51 8.50 -8.21 3.00
N ALA A 52 7.77 -8.77 3.97
CA ALA A 52 8.21 -9.97 4.70
C ALA A 52 8.36 -11.23 3.83
N GLN A 53 7.77 -11.26 2.63
CA GLN A 53 7.97 -12.37 1.68
C GLN A 53 9.26 -12.25 0.87
N VAL A 54 9.91 -11.08 0.84
CA VAL A 54 11.15 -10.86 0.10
C VAL A 54 12.30 -11.67 0.73
N GLY A 55 13.12 -12.28 -0.12
CA GLY A 55 14.32 -13.01 0.30
C GLY A 55 14.99 -13.71 -0.89
N SER A 56 16.25 -14.10 -0.74
CA SER A 56 16.98 -14.87 -1.74
C SER A 56 16.26 -16.17 -2.06
N ASP A 57 16.28 -16.55 -3.34
CA ASP A 57 15.70 -17.79 -3.87
C ASP A 57 14.18 -17.95 -3.67
N LYS A 58 13.48 -16.91 -3.19
CA LYS A 58 12.03 -16.92 -3.04
C LYS A 58 11.33 -16.48 -4.34
N PRO A 59 10.24 -17.16 -4.75
CA PRO A 59 9.47 -16.74 -5.91
C PRO A 59 8.81 -15.37 -5.70
N LEU A 60 8.94 -14.48 -6.69
CA LEU A 60 8.33 -13.14 -6.66
C LEU A 60 6.80 -13.19 -6.47
N ALA A 61 6.14 -14.21 -7.04
CA ALA A 61 4.70 -14.44 -6.90
C ALA A 61 4.24 -14.63 -5.44
N GLY A 62 5.15 -15.00 -4.53
CA GLY A 62 4.86 -15.12 -3.10
C GLY A 62 4.40 -13.81 -2.46
N ILE A 63 4.94 -12.68 -2.91
CA ILE A 63 4.58 -11.33 -2.43
C ILE A 63 3.09 -11.05 -2.68
N GLY A 64 2.67 -11.18 -3.95
CA GLY A 64 1.28 -10.94 -4.35
C GLY A 64 0.31 -11.94 -3.72
N LYS A 65 0.70 -13.21 -3.56
CA LYS A 65 -0.13 -14.23 -2.90
C LYS A 65 -0.39 -13.89 -1.42
N ALA A 66 0.65 -13.48 -0.69
CA ALA A 66 0.51 -13.12 0.73
C ALA A 66 -0.35 -11.86 0.93
N ILE A 67 -0.13 -10.83 0.10
CA ILE A 67 -0.96 -9.61 0.10
C ILE A 67 -2.42 -9.96 -0.23
N GLY A 68 -2.64 -10.79 -1.26
CA GLY A 68 -3.98 -11.19 -1.70
C GLY A 68 -4.75 -11.98 -0.66
N GLN A 69 -4.11 -12.91 0.04
CA GLN A 69 -4.75 -13.63 1.15
C GLN A 69 -5.18 -12.65 2.26
N PHE A 70 -4.27 -11.76 2.68
CA PHE A 70 -4.57 -10.76 3.71
C PHE A 70 -5.76 -9.86 3.32
N ALA A 71 -5.80 -9.43 2.06
CA ALA A 71 -6.86 -8.59 1.51
C ALA A 71 -8.21 -9.33 1.46
N ALA A 72 -8.22 -10.56 0.92
CA ALA A 72 -9.42 -11.39 0.80
C ALA A 72 -10.07 -11.70 2.15
N ASP A 73 -9.26 -12.06 3.17
CA ASP A 73 -9.73 -12.32 4.54
C ASP A 73 -10.43 -11.11 5.19
N ARG A 74 -10.26 -9.91 4.62
CA ARG A 74 -10.83 -8.64 5.11
C ARG A 74 -11.86 -8.03 4.17
N GLY A 75 -12.24 -8.74 3.10
CA GLY A 75 -13.20 -8.27 2.12
C GLY A 75 -12.67 -7.18 1.18
N TYR A 76 -11.35 -7.03 1.06
CA TYR A 76 -10.73 -6.11 0.10
C TYR A 76 -10.49 -6.80 -1.24
N THR A 77 -10.54 -6.02 -2.32
CA THR A 77 -10.14 -6.44 -3.66
C THR A 77 -8.75 -5.89 -3.98
N LEU A 78 -8.01 -6.62 -4.81
CA LEU A 78 -6.72 -6.14 -5.34
C LEU A 78 -6.94 -5.46 -6.69
N ILE A 79 -6.30 -4.31 -6.87
CA ILE A 79 -6.13 -3.70 -8.19
C ILE A 79 -5.16 -4.60 -8.96
N ARG A 80 -5.61 -5.15 -10.09
CA ARG A 80 -4.80 -6.07 -10.93
C ARG A 80 -4.08 -5.36 -12.05
N ASN A 81 -4.70 -4.31 -12.60
CA ASN A 81 -4.16 -3.46 -13.63
C ASN A 81 -4.41 -2.00 -13.23
N LEU A 82 -3.40 -1.14 -13.42
CA LEU A 82 -3.55 0.31 -13.45
C LEU A 82 -3.75 0.67 -14.93
N ALA A 83 -4.92 1.21 -15.26
CA ALA A 83 -5.22 1.70 -16.60
C ALA A 83 -4.55 3.05 -16.86
#